data_AF-E3S017-F1
#
_entry.id   AF-E3S017-F1
#
_cell.length_a   1.000
_cell.length_b   1.000
_cell.length_c   1.000
_cell.angle_alpha   90.00
_cell.angle_beta   90.00
_cell.angle_gamma   90.00
#
_symmetry.space_group_name_H-M   'P 1'
#
loop_
_entity.id
_entity.type
_entity.pdbx_description
1 polymer ?
#
loop_
_entity_poly.entity_id
_entity_poly.type
_entity_poly.pdbx_seq_one_letter_code
_entity_poly.pdbx_strand_id
1 'polypeptide(L)'
;VANRNGLWQYIDPDVAKELLPQLTEDVEPQLTDYMAGATRLSALTADDRESYRWECDRWERRRSEYRTQKKALADLNTDISKTIAVRHIHLIKDHETPYDRLVALKKFLCPTDSTRRRELADKYNALKTAPRAAKKVEQ
;
A
#
# COMPACT_ATOMS: atom_id res chain seq x y z
N VAL A 1 3.38 -3.21 -7.04
CA VAL A 1 2.02 -2.62 -7.03
C VAL A 1 1.97 -1.26 -6.34
N ALA A 2 2.55 -1.10 -5.14
CA ALA A 2 2.47 0.15 -4.37
C ALA A 2 3.09 1.39 -5.06
N ASN A 3 4.36 1.35 -5.46
CA ASN A 3 5.05 2.51 -6.08
C ASN A 3 4.45 2.94 -7.42
N ARG A 4 3.89 2.00 -8.18
CA ARG A 4 3.31 2.28 -9.50
C ARG A 4 1.99 3.05 -9.43
N ASN A 5 1.26 2.93 -8.32
CA ASN A 5 -0.05 3.55 -8.13
C ASN A 5 -0.03 4.68 -7.09
N GLY A 6 1.17 5.15 -6.68
CA GLY A 6 1.32 6.18 -5.66
C GLY A 6 0.77 5.79 -4.28
N LEU A 7 0.67 4.48 -3.99
CA LEU A 7 0.00 4.01 -2.78
C LEU A 7 0.86 4.08 -1.52
N TRP A 8 2.18 4.15 -1.67
CA TRP A 8 3.12 4.02 -0.54
C TRP A 8 2.84 5.03 0.58
N GLN A 9 2.47 6.26 0.21
CA GLN A 9 2.12 7.32 1.16
C GLN A 9 0.94 6.98 2.09
N TYR A 10 0.09 6.01 1.72
CA TYR A 10 -1.08 5.59 2.49
C TYR A 10 -0.85 4.31 3.32
N ILE A 11 0.27 3.61 3.12
CA ILE A 11 0.49 2.27 3.68
C ILE A 11 1.85 2.10 4.34
N ASP A 12 2.60 3.20 4.52
CA ASP A 12 3.95 3.15 5.05
C ASP A 12 3.97 2.62 6.50
N PRO A 13 4.56 1.43 6.77
CA PRO A 13 4.59 0.82 8.09
C PRO A 13 5.62 1.46 9.05
N ASP A 14 6.41 2.43 8.58
CA ASP A 14 7.32 3.24 9.41
C ASP A 14 6.59 4.44 10.04
N VAL A 15 5.47 4.86 9.47
CA VAL A 15 4.67 6.01 9.91
C VAL A 15 3.48 5.54 10.75
N ALA A 16 3.15 6.27 11.82
CA ALA A 16 1.96 5.98 12.61
C ALA A 16 0.69 6.12 11.77
N LYS A 17 -0.26 5.19 11.93
CA LYS A 17 -1.52 5.15 11.18
C LYS A 17 -2.29 6.48 11.18
N GLU A 18 -2.21 7.21 12.29
CA GLU A 18 -2.85 8.51 12.50
C GLU A 18 -2.25 9.64 11.63
N LEU A 19 -0.99 9.49 11.24
CA LEU A 19 -0.27 10.47 10.41
C LEU A 19 -0.37 10.14 8.92
N LEU A 20 -0.90 8.96 8.58
CA LEU A 20 -1.09 8.59 7.19
C LEU A 20 -2.30 9.33 6.61
N PRO A 21 -2.18 9.90 5.40
CA PRO A 21 -3.33 10.44 4.70
C PRO A 21 -4.37 9.33 4.52
N GLN A 22 -5.65 9.69 4.62
CA GLN A 22 -6.73 8.77 4.31
C GLN A 22 -7.06 8.87 2.82
N LEU A 23 -7.23 7.73 2.17
CA LEU A 23 -7.73 7.70 0.81
C LEU A 23 -9.25 7.94 0.84
N THR A 24 -9.67 9.17 0.57
CA THR A 24 -11.09 9.58 0.53
C THR A 24 -11.58 9.77 -0.89
N GLU A 25 -12.84 9.40 -1.15
CA GLU A 25 -13.51 9.71 -2.43
C GLU A 25 -13.90 11.19 -2.43
N ASP A 26 -13.61 11.89 -3.53
CA ASP A 26 -14.02 13.27 -3.69
C ASP A 26 -15.55 13.38 -3.84
N VAL A 27 -16.10 14.43 -3.24
CA VAL A 27 -17.54 14.73 -3.30
C VAL A 27 -17.92 15.11 -4.73
N GLU A 28 -19.05 14.57 -5.19
CA GLU A 28 -19.61 14.90 -6.50
C GLU A 28 -20.07 16.36 -6.53
N PRO A 29 -19.60 17.16 -7.51
CA PRO A 29 -20.01 18.56 -7.62
C PRO A 29 -21.52 18.66 -7.84
N GLN A 30 -22.18 19.51 -7.06
CA GLN A 30 -23.62 19.72 -7.13
C GLN A 30 -23.93 21.05 -7.83
N LEU A 31 -25.05 21.11 -8.54
CA LEU A 31 -25.53 22.36 -9.15
C LEU A 31 -25.79 23.45 -8.10
N THR A 32 -26.12 23.03 -6.88
CA THR A 32 -26.32 23.92 -5.72
C THR A 32 -25.05 24.64 -5.29
N ASP A 33 -23.87 24.13 -5.63
CA ASP A 33 -22.59 24.76 -5.31
C ASP A 33 -22.36 26.05 -6.11
N TYR A 34 -23.03 26.17 -7.27
CA TYR A 34 -22.95 27.31 -8.17
C TYR A 34 -24.16 28.24 -8.02
N MET A 35 -25.35 27.67 -7.78
CA MET A 35 -26.56 28.45 -7.57
C MET A 35 -27.51 27.75 -6.59
N ALA A 36 -27.79 28.41 -5.47
CA ALA A 36 -28.68 27.87 -4.44
C ALA A 36 -30.07 27.52 -5.00
N GLY A 37 -30.50 26.29 -4.80
CA GLY A 37 -31.80 25.79 -5.29
C GLY A 37 -31.83 25.39 -6.78
N ALA A 38 -30.69 25.43 -7.49
CA ALA A 38 -30.61 24.94 -8.86
C ALA A 38 -30.81 23.42 -8.91
N THR A 39 -31.91 23.00 -9.53
CA THR A 39 -32.25 21.58 -9.77
C THR A 39 -32.00 21.14 -11.21
N ARG A 40 -31.76 22.10 -12.11
CA ARG A 40 -31.57 21.86 -13.54
C ARG A 40 -30.42 22.70 -14.07
N LEU A 41 -29.66 22.15 -15.01
CA LEU A 41 -28.55 22.84 -15.68
C LEU A 41 -28.99 24.16 -16.34
N SER A 42 -30.24 24.21 -16.82
CA SER A 42 -30.83 25.39 -17.46
C SER A 42 -31.01 26.58 -16.50
N ALA A 43 -31.00 26.36 -15.19
CA ALA A 43 -31.10 27.43 -14.19
C ALA A 43 -29.78 28.21 -14.04
N LEU A 44 -28.65 27.59 -14.38
CA LEU A 44 -27.32 28.21 -14.29
C LEU A 44 -27.07 29.16 -15.46
N THR A 45 -26.20 30.15 -15.26
CA THR A 45 -25.68 31.01 -16.33
C THR A 45 -24.76 30.22 -17.27
N ALA A 46 -24.40 30.80 -18.43
CA ALA A 46 -23.51 30.11 -19.37
C ALA A 46 -22.14 29.81 -18.74
N ASP A 47 -21.57 30.77 -18.03
CA ASP A 47 -20.26 30.65 -17.36
C ASP A 47 -20.31 29.64 -16.20
N ASP A 48 -21.39 29.63 -15.41
CA ASP A 48 -21.56 28.65 -14.33
C ASP A 48 -21.74 27.22 -14.87
N ARG A 49 -22.41 27.06 -16.02
CA ARG A 49 -22.53 25.75 -16.68
C ARG A 49 -21.19 25.22 -17.17
N GLU A 50 -20.34 26.09 -17.71
CA GLU A 50 -19.00 25.72 -18.15
C GLU A 50 -18.13 25.31 -16.96
N SER A 51 -18.16 26.11 -15.88
CA SER A 51 -17.45 25.82 -14.64
C SER A 51 -17.91 24.50 -14.00
N TYR A 52 -19.23 24.26 -13.94
CA TYR A 52 -19.81 23.01 -13.45
C TYR A 52 -19.35 21.81 -14.29
N ARG A 53 -19.38 21.92 -15.63
CA ARG A 53 -18.89 20.85 -16.51
C ARG A 53 -17.42 20.54 -16.28
N TRP A 54 -16.58 21.58 -16.13
CA TRP A 54 -15.16 21.40 -15.85
C TRP A 54 -14.91 20.69 -14.51
N GLU A 55 -15.64 21.05 -13.44
CA GLU A 55 -15.53 20.36 -12.16
C GLU A 55 -16.09 18.93 -12.21
N CYS A 56 -17.18 18.66 -12.95
CA CYS A 56 -17.67 17.30 -13.17
C CYS A 56 -16.62 16.43 -13.85
N ASP A 57 -16.01 16.92 -14.94
CA ASP A 57 -14.97 16.19 -15.66
C ASP A 57 -13.73 15.95 -14.76
N ARG A 58 -13.38 16.94 -13.92
CA ARG A 58 -12.27 16.82 -12.97
C ARG A 58 -12.59 15.81 -11.88
N TRP A 59 -13.79 15.85 -11.33
CA TRP A 59 -14.27 14.86 -10.36
C TRP A 59 -14.27 13.44 -10.94
N GLU A 60 -14.73 13.25 -12.18
CA GLU A 60 -14.74 11.94 -12.82
C GLU A 60 -13.32 11.37 -12.98
N ARG A 61 -12.36 12.22 -13.38
CA ARG A 61 -10.93 11.83 -13.45
C ARG A 61 -10.40 11.40 -12.08
N ARG A 62 -10.61 12.20 -11.03
CA ARG A 62 -10.16 11.87 -9.67
C ARG A 62 -10.85 10.63 -9.11
N ARG A 63 -12.14 10.44 -9.41
CA ARG A 63 -12.89 9.25 -9.04
C ARG A 63 -12.32 8.00 -9.70
N SER A 64 -11.91 8.09 -10.96
CA SER A 64 -11.25 7.01 -11.68
C SER A 64 -9.89 6.65 -11.04
N GLU A 65 -9.10 7.65 -10.68
CA GLU A 65 -7.83 7.47 -9.96
C GLU A 65 -8.05 6.80 -8.59
N TYR A 66 -9.02 7.27 -7.82
CA TYR A 66 -9.41 6.69 -6.54
C TYR A 66 -9.82 5.21 -6.69
N ARG A 67 -10.63 4.87 -7.70
CA ARG A 67 -11.01 3.47 -7.99
C ARG A 67 -9.80 2.62 -8.33
N THR A 68 -8.87 3.16 -9.11
CA THR A 68 -7.61 2.49 -9.48
C THR A 68 -6.75 2.23 -8.24
N GLN A 69 -6.61 3.22 -7.36
CA GLN A 69 -5.88 3.10 -6.10
C GLN A 69 -6.54 2.07 -5.16
N LYS A 70 -7.87 2.09 -5.01
CA LYS A 70 -8.61 1.12 -4.20
C LYS A 70 -8.43 -0.31 -4.71
N LYS A 71 -8.48 -0.51 -6.03
CA LYS A 71 -8.19 -1.82 -6.65
C LYS A 71 -6.74 -2.24 -6.37
N ALA A 72 -5.78 -1.34 -6.56
CA ALA A 72 -4.38 -1.63 -6.31
C ALA A 72 -4.08 -1.93 -4.83
N LEU A 73 -4.83 -1.38 -3.87
CA LEU A 73 -4.77 -1.78 -2.45
C LEU A 73 -5.24 -3.22 -2.22
N ALA A 74 -6.33 -3.64 -2.87
CA ALA A 74 -6.82 -5.02 -2.80
C ALA A 74 -5.84 -6.01 -3.46
N ASP A 75 -5.27 -5.62 -4.60
CA ASP A 75 -4.24 -6.41 -5.28
C ASP A 75 -2.99 -6.54 -4.39
N LEU A 76 -2.56 -5.46 -3.74
CA LEU A 76 -1.44 -5.49 -2.80
C LEU A 76 -1.69 -6.43 -1.62
N ASN A 77 -2.90 -6.43 -1.05
CA ASN A 77 -3.29 -7.37 0.00
C ASN A 77 -3.10 -8.82 -0.44
N THR A 78 -3.50 -9.13 -1.68
CA THR A 78 -3.34 -10.45 -2.29
C THR A 78 -1.88 -10.79 -2.52
N ASP A 79 -1.08 -9.84 -3.01
CA ASP A 79 0.35 -10.00 -3.23
C ASP A 79 1.10 -10.25 -1.93
N ILE A 80 0.77 -9.54 -0.85
CA ILE A 80 1.34 -9.78 0.48
C ILE A 80 1.04 -11.22 0.91
N SER A 81 -0.21 -11.68 0.80
CA SER A 81 -0.58 -13.06 1.16
C SER A 81 0.14 -14.12 0.33
N LYS A 82 0.41 -13.85 -0.96
CA LYS A 82 1.11 -14.77 -1.85
C LYS A 82 2.63 -14.82 -1.64
N THR A 83 3.23 -13.70 -1.23
CA THR A 83 4.69 -13.56 -1.11
C THR A 83 5.24 -14.07 0.21
N ILE A 84 4.44 -14.08 1.26
CA ILE A 84 4.86 -14.65 2.54
C ILE A 84 4.89 -16.17 2.50
N ALA A 85 5.80 -16.79 3.25
CA ALA A 85 5.82 -18.24 3.39
C ALA A 85 4.54 -18.73 4.09
N VAL A 86 3.99 -19.86 3.65
CA VAL A 86 2.72 -20.44 4.14
C VAL A 86 2.66 -20.53 5.66
N ARG A 87 3.77 -20.90 6.31
CA ARG A 87 3.88 -20.99 7.77
C ARG A 87 3.60 -19.68 8.51
N HIS A 88 3.76 -18.53 7.86
CA HIS A 88 3.58 -17.19 8.44
C HIS A 88 2.21 -16.57 8.08
N ILE A 89 1.35 -17.25 7.33
CA ILE A 89 0.01 -16.73 6.96
C ILE A 89 -0.83 -16.39 8.19
N HIS A 90 -0.70 -17.17 9.27
CA HIS A 90 -1.39 -16.89 10.53
C HIS A 90 -1.08 -15.51 11.12
N LEU A 91 0.08 -14.93 10.80
CA LEU A 91 0.48 -13.59 11.29
C LEU A 91 -0.31 -12.45 10.64
N ILE A 92 -0.93 -12.69 9.47
CA ILE A 92 -1.63 -11.66 8.69
C ILE A 92 -3.12 -11.96 8.48
N LYS A 93 -3.59 -13.12 8.95
CA LYS A 93 -4.95 -13.62 8.67
C LYS A 93 -6.04 -12.68 9.18
N ASP A 94 -5.85 -12.11 10.36
CA ASP A 94 -6.83 -11.26 11.04
C ASP A 94 -6.68 -9.77 10.68
N HIS A 95 -5.78 -9.45 9.74
CA HIS A 95 -5.54 -8.08 9.29
C HIS A 95 -6.17 -7.85 7.92
N GLU A 96 -7.10 -6.90 7.85
CA GLU A 96 -7.82 -6.58 6.61
C GLU A 96 -7.07 -5.59 5.73
N THR A 97 -6.35 -4.63 6.32
CA THR A 97 -5.66 -3.59 5.55
C THR A 97 -4.22 -3.99 5.20
N PRO A 98 -3.71 -3.56 4.03
CA PRO A 98 -2.30 -3.79 3.68
C PRO A 98 -1.34 -3.20 4.72
N TYR A 99 -1.66 -2.03 5.26
CA TYR A 99 -0.87 -1.38 6.31
C TYR A 99 -0.76 -2.27 7.57
N ASP A 100 -1.90 -2.75 8.10
CA ASP A 100 -1.89 -3.56 9.33
C ASP A 100 -1.12 -4.88 9.11
N ARG A 101 -1.24 -5.48 7.92
CA ARG A 101 -0.45 -6.66 7.52
C ARG A 101 1.05 -6.36 7.49
N LEU A 102 1.45 -5.25 6.89
CA LEU A 102 2.86 -4.85 6.80
C LEU A 102 3.45 -4.55 8.19
N VAL A 103 2.71 -3.86 9.05
CA VAL A 103 3.13 -3.60 10.44
C VAL A 103 3.29 -4.89 11.23
N ALA A 104 2.34 -5.84 11.11
CA ALA A 104 2.46 -7.13 11.77
C ALA A 104 3.68 -7.91 11.25
N LEU A 105 3.86 -8.01 9.94
CA LEU A 105 5.01 -8.68 9.34
C LEU A 105 6.33 -8.02 9.79
N LYS A 106 6.39 -6.69 9.81
CA LYS A 106 7.55 -5.95 10.31
C LYS A 106 7.84 -6.30 11.76
N LYS A 107 6.83 -6.36 12.63
CA LYS A 107 7.00 -6.73 14.04
C LYS A 107 7.57 -8.14 14.23
N PHE A 108 7.12 -9.11 13.44
CA PHE A 108 7.49 -10.52 13.62
C PHE A 108 8.71 -10.97 12.82
N LEU A 109 8.99 -10.34 11.67
CA LEU A 109 10.05 -10.74 10.74
C LEU A 109 11.25 -9.79 10.73
N CYS A 110 11.15 -8.62 11.36
CA CYS A 110 12.32 -7.75 11.51
C CYS A 110 13.38 -8.49 12.35
N PRO A 111 14.62 -8.63 11.85
CA PRO A 111 15.68 -9.28 12.58
C PRO A 111 15.93 -8.54 13.90
N THR A 112 15.60 -9.18 15.01
CA THR A 112 15.99 -8.68 16.34
C THR A 112 17.52 -8.70 16.45
N ASP A 113 18.07 -7.82 17.27
CA ASP A 113 19.51 -7.79 17.56
C ASP A 113 20.08 -9.14 17.99
N SER A 114 19.28 -9.97 18.69
CA SER A 114 19.65 -11.34 19.04
C SER A 114 19.81 -12.26 17.82
N THR A 115 18.88 -12.19 16.87
CA THR A 115 18.95 -12.93 15.60
C THR A 115 20.16 -12.50 14.79
N ARG A 116 20.39 -11.18 14.69
CA ARG A 116 21.56 -10.62 14.00
C ARG A 116 22.87 -11.05 14.66
N ARG A 117 22.95 -11.04 16.00
CA ARG A 117 24.13 -11.53 16.74
C ARG A 117 24.38 -13.01 16.51
N ARG A 118 23.33 -13.83 16.47
CA ARG A 118 23.44 -15.26 16.19
C ARG A 118 23.94 -15.53 14.77
N GLU A 119 23.36 -14.86 13.77
CA GLU A 119 23.86 -14.94 12.39
C GLU A 119 25.32 -14.50 12.27
N LEU A 120 25.71 -13.44 12.99
CA LEU A 120 27.09 -12.97 13.01
C LEU A 120 28.03 -14.03 13.62
N ALA A 121 27.63 -14.66 14.72
CA ALA A 121 28.37 -15.73 15.37
C ALA A 121 28.48 -16.97 14.46
N ASP A 122 27.40 -17.36 13.79
CA ASP A 122 27.39 -18.49 12.85
C ASP A 122 28.33 -18.22 11.66
N LYS A 123 28.26 -17.02 11.07
CA LYS A 123 29.17 -16.59 9.99
C LYS A 123 30.62 -16.57 10.46
N TYR A 124 30.89 -16.02 11.65
CA TYR A 124 32.23 -15.98 12.22
C TYR A 124 32.78 -17.38 12.49
N ASN A 125 31.97 -18.28 13.04
CA ASN A 125 32.36 -19.67 13.29
C ASN A 125 32.60 -20.45 11.98
N ALA A 126 31.78 -20.23 10.95
CA ALA A 126 31.97 -20.82 9.63
C ALA A 126 33.30 -20.39 8.99
N LEU A 127 33.72 -19.13 9.17
CA LEU A 127 35.02 -18.63 8.72
C LEU A 127 36.20 -19.20 9.54
N LYS A 128 35.97 -19.51 10.81
CA LYS A 128 36.96 -20.13 11.68
C LYS A 128 37.23 -21.60 11.32
N THR A 129 36.24 -22.31 10.78
CA THR A 129 36.42 -23.65 10.25
C THR A 129 37.01 -23.60 8.84
N ALA A 130 38.20 -24.19 8.65
CA ALA A 130 38.83 -24.28 7.33
C ALA A 130 37.86 -24.88 6.29
N PRO A 131 37.82 -24.36 5.04
CA PRO A 131 36.94 -24.90 4.02
C PRO A 131 37.28 -26.38 3.84
N ARG A 132 36.30 -27.26 4.09
CA ARG A 132 36.47 -28.70 3.87
C ARG A 132 36.81 -28.89 2.40
N ALA A 133 38.09 -29.16 2.11
CA ALA A 133 38.54 -29.52 0.78
C ALA A 133 37.63 -30.65 0.28
N ALA A 134 36.88 -30.38 -0.79
CA ALA A 134 36.09 -31.39 -1.47
C ALA A 134 37.05 -32.53 -1.83
N LYS A 135 36.88 -33.69 -1.19
CA LYS A 135 37.65 -34.87 -1.54
C LYS A 135 37.38 -35.12 -3.02
N LYS A 136 38.40 -34.95 -3.86
CA LYS A 136 38.40 -35.43 -5.23
C LYS A 136 38.07 -36.92 -5.14
N VAL A 137 36.91 -37.31 -5.66
CA VAL A 137 36.61 -38.71 -5.91
C VAL A 137 37.47 -39.07 -7.12
N GLU A 138 38.61 -39.71 -6.86
CA GLU A 138 39.41 -40.34 -7.91
C GLU A 138 38.76 -41.68 -8.29
N GLN A 139 38.37 -41.72 -9.58
CA GLN A 139 38.17 -42.83 -10.52
C GLN A 139 37.66 -44.18 -10.03
#